data_AF-A0A7X2BL94-F1
#
_entry.id   AF-A0A7X2BL94-F1
#
_cell.length_a   1.000
_cell.length_b   1.000
_cell.length_c   1.000
_cell.angle_alpha   90.00
_cell.angle_beta   90.00
_cell.angle_gamma   90.00
#
_symmetry.space_group_name_H-M   'P 1'
#
loop_
_entity.id
_entity.type
_entity.pdbx_description
1 polymer ?
#
loop_
_entity_poly.entity_id
_entity_poly.type
_entity_poly.pdbx_seq_one_letter_code
_entity_poly.pdbx_strand_id
1 'polypeptide(L)' 'VLAYEPLFQGTIDSASVYPRVVLKRCLDHNAAALVLCHNHPSGCTEPSTADEMLTQRLKEILGQVDIRLLDHFIIGKG' A
#
# COMPACT_ATOMS: atom_id res chain seq x y z
N VAL A 1 9.64 12.24 -6.36
CA VAL A 1 8.88 10.98 -6.48
C VAL A 1 9.42 10.22 -7.68
N LEU A 2 9.85 8.97 -7.51
CA LEU A 2 10.44 8.17 -8.61
C LEU A 2 9.37 7.67 -9.59
N ALA A 3 8.23 7.20 -9.07
CA ALA A 3 7.08 6.77 -9.85
C ALA A 3 5.80 6.88 -9.01
N TYR A 4 4.65 6.89 -9.69
CA TYR A 4 3.32 6.69 -9.12
C TYR A 4 2.64 5.57 -9.89
N GLU A 5 2.10 4.59 -9.18
CA GLU A 5 1.52 3.40 -9.81
C GLU A 5 0.24 2.92 -9.12
N PRO A 6 -0.88 2.84 -9.84
CA PRO A 6 -2.02 2.06 -9.41
C PRO A 6 -1.71 0.56 -9.60
N LEU A 7 -1.36 -0.12 -8.50
CA LEU A 7 -0.91 -1.52 -8.53
C LEU A 7 -2.06 -2.53 -8.46
N PHE A 8 -3.18 -2.14 -7.86
CA PHE A 8 -4.30 -3.03 -7.62
C PHE A 8 -5.60 -2.28 -7.90
N GLN A 9 -6.56 -3.02 -8.44
CA GLN A 9 -7.93 -2.58 -8.59
C GLN A 9 -8.81 -3.60 -7.88
N GLY A 10 -9.52 -3.15 -6.85
CA GLY A 10 -10.48 -3.97 -6.11
C GLY A 10 -11.85 -4.01 -6.75
N THR A 11 -12.74 -4.74 -6.08
CA THR A 11 -14.19 -4.62 -6.26
C THR A 11 -14.72 -3.52 -5.34
N ILE A 12 -16.05 -3.43 -5.22
CA ILE A 12 -16.71 -2.56 -4.25
C ILE A 12 -16.34 -2.98 -2.81
N ASP A 13 -16.14 -4.28 -2.57
CA ASP A 13 -16.00 -4.84 -1.23
C ASP A 13 -14.55 -5.05 -0.79
N SER A 14 -13.64 -5.33 -1.73
CA SER A 14 -12.23 -5.59 -1.36
C SER A 14 -11.26 -5.50 -2.54
N ALA A 15 -9.99 -5.28 -2.24
CA ALA A 15 -8.88 -5.43 -3.17
C ALA A 15 -7.88 -6.46 -2.61
N SER A 16 -7.51 -7.45 -3.43
CA SER A 16 -6.44 -8.38 -3.06
C SER A 16 -5.08 -7.76 -3.34
N VAL A 17 -4.35 -7.40 -2.28
CA VAL A 17 -3.00 -6.85 -2.36
C VAL A 17 -1.97 -7.95 -2.14
N TYR A 18 -1.02 -8.08 -3.08
CA TYR A 18 0.05 -9.06 -2.99
C TYR A 18 1.40 -8.37 -2.68
N PRO A 19 2.00 -8.58 -1.49
CA PRO A 19 3.28 -7.95 -1.12
C PRO A 19 4.40 -8.15 -2.12
N ARG A 20 4.48 -9.33 -2.76
CA ARG A 20 5.48 -9.63 -3.79
C ARG A 20 5.44 -8.66 -4.98
N VAL A 21 4.25 -8.15 -5.33
CA VAL A 21 4.08 -7.22 -6.45
C VAL A 21 4.57 -5.84 -6.03
N VAL A 22 4.20 -5.38 -4.83
CA VAL A 22 4.69 -4.10 -4.27
C VAL A 22 6.21 -4.09 -4.19
N LEU A 23 6.80 -5.15 -3.63
CA LEU A 23 8.25 -5.29 -3.51
C LEU A 23 8.93 -5.28 -4.88
N LYS A 24 8.41 -6.05 -5.85
CA LYS A 24 8.96 -6.06 -7.21
C LYS A 24 9.02 -4.65 -7.81
N ARG A 25 7.95 -3.87 -7.70
CA ARG A 25 7.91 -2.50 -8.26
C ARG A 25 8.87 -1.56 -7.55
N CYS A 26 9.04 -1.70 -6.23
CA CYS A 26 10.04 -0.91 -5.51
C CYS A 26 11.46 -1.20 -6.01
N LEU A 27 11.78 -2.48 -6.22
CA LEU A 27 13.08 -2.90 -6.76
C LEU A 27 13.27 -2.44 -8.21
N ASP A 28 12.25 -2.58 -9.07
CA ASP A 28 12.29 -2.13 -10.47
C ASP A 28 12.62 -0.62 -10.57
N HIS A 29 12.14 0.19 -9.61
CA HIS A 29 12.41 1.63 -9.55
C HIS A 29 13.64 2.02 -8.72
N ASN A 30 14.34 1.06 -8.10
CA ASN A 30 15.39 1.33 -7.11
C ASN A 30 14.92 2.27 -5.99
N ALA A 31 13.68 2.09 -5.51
CA ALA A 31 13.07 2.96 -4.52
C ALA A 31 13.62 2.69 -3.11
N ALA A 32 14.08 3.72 -2.41
CA ALA A 32 14.49 3.63 -1.00
C ALA A 32 13.31 3.70 -0.01
N ALA A 33 12.14 4.12 -0.48
CA ALA A 33 10.94 4.29 0.33
C ALA A 33 9.69 4.38 -0.54
N LEU A 34 8.53 4.11 0.05
CA LEU A 34 7.22 4.27 -0.59
C LEU A 34 6.16 4.78 0.37
N VAL A 35 5.09 5.34 -0.20
CA VAL A 35 3.84 5.68 0.47
C VAL A 35 2.75 4.87 -0.19
N LEU A 36 1.88 4.25 0.61
CA LEU A 36 0.71 3.53 0.13
C LEU A 36 -0.51 4.45 0.18
N CYS A 37 -1.43 4.24 -0.75
CA CYS A 37 -2.76 4.80 -0.66
C CYS A 37 -3.79 3.84 -1.23
N HIS A 38 -4.96 3.77 -0.60
CA HIS A 38 -6.14 3.15 -1.18
C HIS A 38 -7.37 3.96 -0.84
N ASN A 39 -8.37 3.84 -1.70
CA ASN A 39 -9.64 4.52 -1.54
C ASN A 39 -10.67 3.59 -0.88
N HIS A 40 -11.45 4.13 0.05
CA HIS A 40 -12.64 3.47 0.57
C HIS A 40 -13.88 4.06 -0.13
N PRO A 41 -14.56 3.32 -1.03
CA PRO A 41 -15.76 3.82 -1.72
C PRO A 41 -16.89 4.22 -0.76
N SER A 42 -16.93 3.60 0.43
CA SER A 42 -17.84 3.95 1.52
C SER A 42 -17.64 5.38 2.05
N GLY A 43 -16.44 5.94 1.86
CA GLY A 43 -16.03 7.23 2.38
C GLY A 43 -15.45 7.17 3.80
N CYS A 44 -15.48 6.02 4.48
CA CYS A 44 -14.90 5.85 5.81
C CYS A 44 -13.36 5.84 5.73
N THR A 45 -12.70 6.69 6.50
CA THR A 45 -11.22 6.76 6.57
C THR A 45 -10.63 5.96 7.72
N GLU A 46 -11.46 5.35 8.56
CA GLU A 46 -11.00 4.48 9.63
C GLU A 46 -10.38 3.21 9.01
N PRO A 47 -9.15 2.82 9.42
CA PRO A 47 -8.55 1.59 8.94
C PRO A 47 -9.35 0.38 9.40
N SER A 48 -9.60 -0.54 8.48
CA SER A 48 -10.06 -1.88 8.85
C SER A 48 -8.91 -2.69 9.43
N THR A 49 -9.21 -3.77 10.17
CA THR A 49 -8.20 -4.73 10.62
C THR A 49 -7.39 -5.30 9.45
N ALA A 50 -8.00 -5.45 8.27
CA ALA A 50 -7.29 -5.91 7.07
C ALA A 50 -6.26 -4.89 6.58
N ASP A 51 -6.57 -3.59 6.66
CA ASP A 51 -5.65 -2.51 6.29
C ASP A 51 -4.46 -2.45 7.24
N GLU A 52 -4.70 -2.56 8.55
CA GLU A 52 -3.64 -2.59 9.56
C GLU A 52 -2.71 -3.80 9.37
N MET A 53 -3.29 -5.00 9.16
CA MET A 53 -2.52 -6.22 8.90
C MET A 53 -1.70 -6.10 7.62
N LEU A 54 -2.27 -5.53 6.55
CA LEU A 54 -1.56 -5.30 5.30
C LEU A 54 -0.38 -4.33 5.49
N THR A 55 -0.63 -3.23 6.20
CA THR A 55 0.39 -2.20 6.50
C THR A 55 1.57 -2.82 7.25
N GLN A 56 1.27 -3.57 8.32
CA GLN A 56 2.31 -4.18 9.14
C GLN A 56 3.11 -5.22 8.35
N ARG A 57 2.43 -6.07 7.58
CA ARG A 57 3.08 -7.07 6.72
C ARG A 57 3.98 -6.45 5.66
N LEU A 58 3.54 -5.36 5.02
CA LEU A 58 4.34 -4.65 4.02
C LEU A 58 5.54 -3.97 4.68
N LYS A 59 5.35 -3.32 5.82
CA LYS A 59 6.44 -2.68 6.59
C LYS A 59 7.54 -3.67 6.95
N GLU A 60 7.17 -4.87 7.40
CA GLU A 60 8.12 -5.93 7.74
C GLU A 60 8.90 -6.42 6.52
N ILE A 61 8.21 -6.81 5.45
CA ILE A 61 8.84 -7.38 4.24
C ILE A 61 9.74 -6.36 3.54
N LEU A 62 9.28 -5.12 3.39
CA LEU A 62 10.06 -4.06 2.73
C LEU A 62 11.27 -3.67 3.59
N GLY A 63 11.12 -3.67 4.91
CA GLY A 63 12.21 -3.39 5.85
C GLY A 63 13.35 -4.42 5.78
N GLN A 64 13.07 -5.68 5.42
CA GLN A 64 14.10 -6.70 5.22
C GLN A 64 15.04 -6.42 4.04
N VAL A 65 14.67 -5.51 3.15
CA VAL A 65 15.45 -5.13 1.96
C VAL A 65 15.70 -3.62 1.91
N ASP A 66 15.73 -2.97 3.08
CA ASP A 66 16.04 -1.55 3.25
C ASP A 66 15.10 -0.57 2.52
N ILE A 67 13.86 -1.00 2.23
CA ILE A 67 12.81 -0.14 1.67
C ILE A 67 11.85 0.28 2.78
N ARG A 68 11.70 1.59 2.99
CA ARG A 68 10.84 2.12 4.07
C ARG A 68 9.41 2.34 3.59
N LEU A 69 8.44 1.80 4.30
CA LEU A 69 7.05 2.26 4.20
C LEU A 69 6.90 3.51 5.06
N LEU A 70 6.77 4.68 4.43
CA LEU A 70 6.70 5.97 5.12
C LEU A 70 5.33 6.24 5.72
N ASP A 71 4.28 5.91 4.96
CA ASP A 71 2.90 6.15 5.35
C ASP A 71 1.93 5.28 4.55
N HIS A 72 0.71 5.15 5.06
CA HIS A 72 -0.41 4.49 4.41
C HIS A 72 -1.69 5.32 4.52
N PHE A 73 -2.07 5.98 3.43
CA PHE A 73 -3.24 6.85 3.38
C PHE A 73 -4.50 6.08 2.98
N ILE A 74 -5.53 6.18 3.81
CA ILE A 74 -6.89 5.76 3.48
C ILE A 74 -7.67 6.98 3.01
N ILE A 75 -8.10 6.98 1.76
CA ILE A 75 -8.76 8.11 1.11
C ILE A 75 -10.27 7.86 1.11
N GLY A 76 -11.00 8.67 1.88
CA GLY A 76 -12.46 8.66 1.96
C GLY A 76 -13.12 9.68 1.04
N LYS A 77 -14.36 10.07 1.36
CA LYS A 77 -15.05 11.21 0.74
C LYS A 77 -14.73 12.44 1.59
N GLY A 78 -14.19 13.48 0.95
CA GLY A 78 -13.77 14.73 1.59
C GLY A 78 -14.89 15.48 2.30
#